data_AF-A0A6F9CAG3-F1
#
_entry.id   AF-A0A6F9CAG3-F1
#
_cell.length_a   1.000
_cell.length_b   1.000
_cell.length_c   1.000
_cell.angle_alpha   90.00
_cell.angle_beta   90.00
_cell.angle_gamma   90.00
#
_symmetry.space_group_name_H-M   'P 1'
#
loop_
_entity.id
_entity.type
_entity.pdbx_description
1 polymer ?
#
loop_
_entity_poly.entity_id
_entity_poly.type
_entity_poly.pdbx_seq_one_letter_code
_entity_poly.pdbx_strand_id
1 'polypeptide(L)'
;MGCALKTLDKDLETFPPPQSDRDMFVEKMTSFVASASAREQHEKLDMMHKNMEKQYSDLGEYFVFPRKISVEEFFIDLNNFKNMFQQAVKENAKRRESEEKMKRAKLAKEKADREKEEKQKRSQQLDLKAEGDETGIMDGLMEALQSGAAFRRKRGPRQAANHRAGHAVTNILAKELMP
;
A
#
# COMPACT_ATOMS: atom_id res chain seq x y z
N MET A 1 -7.47 26.19 -34.98
CA MET A 1 -8.93 26.01 -34.87
C MET A 1 -9.76 27.24 -35.29
N GLY A 2 -9.19 28.45 -35.37
CA GLY A 2 -9.93 29.65 -35.83
C GLY A 2 -10.25 29.76 -37.33
N CYS A 3 -10.27 28.66 -38.10
CA CYS A 3 -10.60 28.70 -39.53
C CYS A 3 -12.11 28.77 -39.74
N ALA A 4 -12.88 27.96 -39.01
CA ALA A 4 -14.34 27.86 -39.20
C ALA A 4 -15.08 29.16 -38.85
N LEU A 5 -14.72 29.84 -37.76
CA LEU A 5 -15.32 31.13 -37.40
C LEU A 5 -14.98 32.23 -38.42
N LYS A 6 -13.75 32.25 -38.94
CA LYS A 6 -13.34 33.20 -39.98
C LYS A 6 -14.01 32.92 -41.33
N THR A 7 -14.25 31.66 -41.66
CA THR A 7 -15.03 31.29 -42.85
C THR A 7 -16.47 31.75 -42.69
N LEU A 8 -17.10 31.47 -41.55
CA LEU A 8 -18.46 31.90 -41.26
C LEU A 8 -18.62 33.43 -41.29
N ASP A 9 -17.64 34.18 -40.80
CA ASP A 9 -17.62 35.65 -40.91
C ASP A 9 -17.69 36.10 -42.38
N LYS A 10 -16.88 35.50 -43.26
CA LYS A 10 -16.88 35.82 -44.69
C LYS A 10 -18.19 35.40 -45.37
N ASP A 11 -18.75 34.26 -44.96
CA ASP A 11 -20.01 33.77 -45.50
C ASP A 11 -21.17 34.71 -45.11
N LEU A 12 -21.12 35.32 -43.92
CA LEU A 12 -22.09 36.33 -43.48
C LEU A 12 -21.93 37.67 -44.21
N GLU A 13 -20.70 38.10 -44.49
CA GLU A 13 -20.43 39.33 -45.27
C GLU A 13 -20.91 39.24 -46.72
N THR A 14 -20.88 38.03 -47.30
CA THR A 14 -21.23 37.79 -48.71
C THR A 14 -22.64 37.20 -48.89
N PHE A 15 -23.39 37.01 -47.79
CA PHE A 15 -24.70 36.38 -47.83
C PHE A 15 -25.74 37.27 -48.54
N PRO A 16 -26.58 36.70 -49.43
CA PRO A 16 -27.63 37.46 -50.09
C PRO A 16 -28.68 37.98 -49.09
N PRO A 17 -29.38 39.10 -49.40
CA PRO A 17 -30.45 39.61 -48.55
C PRO A 17 -31.58 38.58 -48.35
N PRO A 18 -32.21 38.52 -47.17
CA PRO A 18 -33.33 37.62 -46.88
C PRO A 18 -34.45 37.78 -47.92
N GLN A 19 -34.85 36.66 -48.54
CA GLN A 19 -35.95 36.62 -49.52
C GLN A 19 -37.32 36.37 -48.86
N SER A 20 -37.34 36.04 -47.57
CA SER A 20 -38.55 35.73 -46.80
C SER A 20 -38.34 36.11 -45.34
N ASP A 21 -39.41 36.52 -44.65
CA ASP A 21 -39.41 36.77 -43.20
C ASP A 21 -39.06 35.53 -42.35
N ARG A 22 -39.05 34.34 -42.97
CA ARG A 22 -38.60 33.09 -42.31
C ARG A 22 -37.09 32.90 -42.36
N ASP A 23 -36.39 33.63 -43.22
CA ASP A 23 -34.93 33.56 -43.33
C ASP A 23 -34.28 34.46 -42.27
N MET A 24 -33.99 33.83 -41.13
CA MET A 24 -33.29 34.46 -40.00
C MET A 24 -31.80 34.07 -39.97
N PHE A 25 -31.23 33.54 -41.06
CA PHE A 25 -29.87 33.01 -41.04
C PHE A 25 -28.85 34.09 -40.65
N VAL A 26 -28.85 35.22 -41.36
CA VAL A 26 -27.92 36.33 -41.09
C VAL A 26 -28.13 36.87 -39.69
N GLU A 27 -29.37 37.06 -39.24
CA GLU A 27 -29.68 37.56 -37.89
C GLU A 27 -29.14 36.63 -36.79
N LYS A 28 -29.45 35.33 -36.86
CA LYS A 28 -29.03 34.36 -35.84
C LYS A 28 -27.55 34.06 -35.87
N MET A 29 -26.95 33.93 -37.05
CA MET A 29 -25.53 33.61 -37.19
C MET A 29 -24.65 34.83 -36.88
N THR A 30 -25.09 36.04 -37.24
CA THR A 30 -24.43 37.27 -36.78
C THR A 30 -24.53 37.37 -35.27
N SER A 31 -25.69 37.11 -34.66
CA SER A 31 -25.80 37.04 -33.20
C SER A 31 -24.88 35.96 -32.62
N PHE A 32 -24.79 34.76 -33.18
CA PHE A 32 -23.89 33.70 -32.68
C PHE A 32 -22.41 34.10 -32.72
N VAL A 33 -21.96 34.73 -33.80
CA VAL A 33 -20.57 35.11 -34.01
C VAL A 33 -20.21 36.43 -33.31
N ALA A 34 -21.12 37.40 -33.30
CA ALA A 34 -20.95 38.72 -32.69
C ALA A 34 -21.25 38.72 -31.20
N SER A 35 -22.23 37.93 -30.74
CA SER A 35 -22.36 37.66 -29.31
C SER A 35 -21.13 36.88 -28.86
N ALA A 36 -20.67 37.23 -27.67
CA ALA A 36 -19.71 36.55 -26.83
C ALA A 36 -19.66 35.01 -26.90
N SER A 37 -20.68 34.30 -27.39
CA SER A 37 -20.72 32.84 -27.32
C SER A 37 -19.63 32.13 -28.11
N ALA A 38 -19.30 32.56 -29.33
CA ALA A 38 -18.39 31.79 -30.18
C ALA A 38 -16.95 32.33 -30.13
N ARG A 39 -16.77 33.63 -30.36
CA ARG A 39 -15.44 34.26 -30.38
C ARG A 39 -14.80 34.33 -29.00
N GLU A 40 -15.54 34.75 -27.98
CA GLU A 40 -15.01 34.84 -26.61
C GLU A 40 -14.63 33.46 -26.08
N GLN A 41 -15.45 32.43 -26.33
CA GLN A 41 -15.13 31.06 -25.93
C GLN A 41 -13.91 30.51 -26.68
N HIS A 42 -13.79 30.79 -27.98
CA HIS A 42 -12.60 30.43 -28.74
C HIS A 42 -11.35 31.15 -28.21
N GLU A 43 -11.43 32.45 -27.94
CA GLU A 43 -10.31 33.23 -27.40
C GLU A 43 -9.89 32.74 -26.01
N LYS A 44 -10.86 32.42 -25.15
CA LYS A 44 -10.60 31.80 -23.85
C LYS A 44 -9.88 30.45 -23.99
N LEU A 45 -10.35 29.59 -24.90
CA LEU A 45 -9.70 28.30 -25.16
C LEU A 45 -8.29 28.47 -25.73
N ASP A 46 -8.09 29.42 -26.64
CA ASP A 46 -6.78 29.74 -27.22
C ASP A 46 -5.80 30.23 -26.13
N MET A 47 -6.28 31.08 -25.20
CA MET A 47 -5.50 31.52 -24.05
C MET A 47 -5.14 30.36 -23.12
N MET A 48 -6.08 29.47 -22.81
CA MET A 48 -5.82 28.27 -22.00
C MET A 48 -4.83 27.32 -22.67
N HIS A 49 -4.94 27.14 -23.99
CA HIS A 49 -4.01 26.32 -24.76
C HIS A 49 -2.59 26.88 -24.74
N LYS A 50 -2.42 28.18 -25.01
CA LYS A 50 -1.11 28.85 -24.91
C LYS A 50 -0.51 28.75 -23.52
N ASN A 51 -1.35 28.88 -22.48
CA ASN A 51 -0.90 28.71 -21.11
C ASN A 51 -0.44 27.26 -20.83
N MET A 52 -1.18 26.26 -21.32
CA MET A 52 -0.80 24.85 -21.22
C MET A 52 0.53 24.56 -21.93
N GLU A 53 0.71 25.04 -23.16
CA GLU A 53 1.96 24.89 -23.92
C GLU A 53 3.15 25.54 -23.21
N LYS A 54 2.94 26.73 -22.62
CA LYS A 54 3.96 27.40 -21.82
C LYS A 54 4.35 26.57 -20.61
N GLN A 55 3.39 26.10 -19.82
CA GLN A 55 3.65 25.25 -18.66
C GLN A 55 4.41 23.97 -19.04
N TYR A 56 4.09 23.37 -20.18
CA TYR A 56 4.82 22.21 -20.69
C TYR A 56 6.26 22.55 -21.10
N SER A 57 6.47 23.70 -21.76
CA SER A 57 7.82 24.19 -22.08
C SER A 57 8.64 24.46 -20.82
N ASP A 58 8.04 25.09 -19.81
CA ASP A 58 8.68 25.40 -18.52
C ASP A 58 9.08 24.10 -17.80
N LEU A 59 8.25 23.05 -17.86
CA LEU A 59 8.60 21.70 -17.37
C LEU A 59 9.79 21.10 -18.12
N GLY A 60 9.85 21.28 -19.45
CA GLY A 60 10.96 20.87 -20.29
C GLY A 60 12.29 21.49 -19.89
N GLU A 61 12.27 22.77 -19.54
CA GLU A 61 13.44 23.51 -19.06
C GLU A 61 13.82 23.10 -17.63
N TYR A 62 12.83 22.93 -16.76
CA TYR A 62 13.05 22.56 -15.36
C TYR A 62 13.62 21.14 -15.19
N PHE A 63 13.06 20.16 -15.91
CA PHE A 63 13.49 18.76 -15.85
C PHE A 63 14.50 18.38 -16.95
N VAL A 64 14.84 19.31 -17.84
CA VAL A 64 15.86 19.16 -18.90
C VAL A 64 15.57 17.96 -19.81
N PHE A 65 14.36 17.89 -20.38
CA PHE A 65 13.99 16.83 -21.33
C PHE A 65 13.83 17.36 -22.78
N PRO A 66 13.97 16.50 -23.81
CA PRO A 66 13.89 16.94 -25.20
C PRO A 66 12.50 17.48 -25.58
N ARG A 67 12.45 18.63 -26.25
CA ARG A 67 11.21 19.23 -26.81
C ARG A 67 10.49 18.35 -27.86
N LYS A 68 11.08 17.22 -28.25
CA LYS A 68 10.50 16.29 -29.24
C LYS A 68 9.46 15.35 -28.64
N ILE A 69 9.39 15.25 -27.31
CA ILE A 69 8.42 14.41 -26.62
C ILE A 69 7.07 15.16 -26.65
N SER A 70 6.00 14.44 -26.98
CA SER A 70 4.66 15.02 -26.90
C SER A 70 4.17 15.11 -25.45
N VAL A 71 3.22 16.02 -25.19
CA VAL A 71 2.61 16.17 -23.85
C VAL A 71 2.01 14.83 -23.38
N GLU A 72 1.36 14.11 -24.28
CA GLU A 72 0.71 12.82 -24.02
C GLU A 72 1.72 11.75 -23.63
N GLU A 73 2.77 11.54 -24.42
CA GLU A 73 3.82 10.55 -24.12
C GLU A 73 4.49 10.82 -22.77
N PHE A 74 4.82 12.09 -22.50
CA PHE A 74 5.44 12.48 -21.23
C PHE A 74 4.56 12.10 -20.02
N PHE A 75 3.27 12.43 -20.05
CA PHE A 75 2.38 12.13 -18.92
C PHE A 75 1.99 10.65 -18.83
N ILE A 76 1.98 9.92 -19.94
CA ILE A 76 1.83 8.46 -19.94
C ILE A 76 3.00 7.82 -19.21
N ASP A 77 4.23 8.18 -19.56
CA ASP A 77 5.43 7.65 -18.92
C ASP A 77 5.48 8.00 -17.43
N LEU A 78 5.14 9.24 -17.08
CA LEU A 78 5.07 9.68 -15.68
C LEU A 78 4.01 8.90 -14.88
N ASN A 79 2.85 8.67 -15.47
CA ASN A 79 1.78 7.88 -14.83
C ASN A 79 2.21 6.43 -14.66
N ASN A 80 2.87 5.84 -15.66
CA ASN A 80 3.45 4.50 -15.57
C ASN A 80 4.48 4.41 -14.43
N PHE A 81 5.40 5.38 -14.36
CA PHE A 81 6.38 5.47 -13.27
C PHE A 81 5.71 5.53 -11.89
N LYS A 82 4.70 6.41 -11.73
CA LYS A 82 3.94 6.53 -10.49
C LYS A 82 3.31 5.19 -10.08
N ASN A 83 2.68 4.49 -11.03
CA ASN A 83 2.03 3.21 -10.77
C ASN A 83 3.05 2.13 -10.38
N MET A 84 4.17 2.06 -11.11
CA MET A 84 5.27 1.14 -10.78
C MET A 84 5.86 1.42 -9.39
N PHE A 85 6.05 2.70 -9.06
CA PHE A 85 6.56 3.10 -7.74
C PHE A 85 5.60 2.70 -6.61
N GLN A 86 4.31 2.97 -6.76
CA GLN A 86 3.29 2.56 -5.78
C GLN A 86 3.25 1.03 -5.60
N GLN A 87 3.39 0.28 -6.69
CA GLN A 87 3.46 -1.18 -6.65
C GLN A 87 4.73 -1.66 -5.93
N ALA A 88 5.89 -1.08 -6.24
CA ALA A 88 7.15 -1.41 -5.59
C ALA A 88 7.12 -1.14 -4.07
N VAL A 89 6.45 -0.07 -3.62
CA VAL A 89 6.26 0.19 -2.18
C VAL A 89 5.47 -0.93 -1.51
N LYS A 90 4.39 -1.41 -2.12
CA LYS A 90 3.59 -2.54 -1.61
C LYS A 90 4.42 -3.83 -1.56
N GLU A 91 5.17 -4.11 -2.62
CA GLU A 91 6.03 -5.29 -2.69
C GLU A 91 7.16 -5.24 -1.66
N ASN A 92 7.73 -4.06 -1.41
CA ASN A 92 8.74 -3.87 -0.37
C ASN A 92 8.18 -4.12 1.04
N ALA A 93 6.95 -3.67 1.32
CA ALA A 93 6.28 -3.96 2.59
C ALA A 93 6.05 -5.47 2.76
N LYS A 94 5.52 -6.14 1.74
CA LYS A 94 5.30 -7.59 1.74
C LYS A 94 6.61 -8.37 1.91
N ARG A 95 7.70 -7.92 1.28
CA ARG A 95 9.04 -8.51 1.41
C ARG A 95 9.56 -8.38 2.84
N ARG A 96 9.40 -7.21 3.47
CA ARG A 96 9.80 -7.00 4.87
C ARG A 96 9.07 -7.93 5.82
N GLU A 97 7.75 -8.07 5.66
CA GLU A 97 6.94 -8.98 6.49
C GLU A 97 7.33 -10.46 6.31
N SER A 98 7.59 -10.89 5.08
CA SER A 98 7.97 -12.28 4.79
C SER A 98 9.37 -12.62 5.34
N GLU A 99 10.30 -11.68 5.27
CA GLU A 99 11.63 -11.81 5.88
C GLU A 99 11.54 -11.91 7.40
N GLU A 100 10.72 -11.08 8.05
CA GLU A 100 10.49 -11.17 9.50
C GLU A 100 9.84 -12.50 9.90
N LYS A 101 8.85 -12.97 9.14
CA LYS A 101 8.21 -14.27 9.38
C LYS A 101 9.21 -15.41 9.23
N MET A 102 10.08 -15.37 8.20
CA MET A 102 11.12 -16.37 7.99
C MET A 102 12.15 -16.36 9.12
N LYS A 103 12.58 -15.18 9.59
CA LYS A 103 13.49 -15.04 10.74
C LYS A 103 12.89 -15.64 12.02
N ARG A 104 11.61 -15.34 12.30
CA ARG A 104 10.89 -15.93 13.46
C ARG A 104 10.77 -17.45 13.36
N ALA A 105 10.46 -17.98 12.17
CA ALA A 105 10.37 -19.42 11.95
C ALA A 105 11.73 -20.12 12.14
N LYS A 106 12.82 -19.53 11.64
CA LYS A 106 14.19 -20.05 11.85
C LYS A 106 14.57 -20.09 13.33
N LEU A 107 14.35 -18.99 14.07
CA LEU A 107 14.62 -18.92 15.51
C LEU A 107 13.78 -19.92 16.32
N ALA A 108 12.51 -20.11 15.96
CA ALA A 108 11.65 -21.09 16.61
C ALA A 108 12.12 -22.54 16.37
N LYS A 109 12.56 -22.85 15.15
CA LYS A 109 13.10 -24.17 14.80
C LYS A 109 14.41 -24.45 15.54
N GLU A 110 15.35 -23.50 15.52
CA GLU A 110 16.62 -23.63 16.25
C GLU A 110 16.40 -23.81 17.76
N LYS A 111 15.46 -23.06 18.35
CA LYS A 111 15.10 -23.22 19.77
C LYS A 111 14.48 -24.59 20.07
N ALA A 112 13.61 -25.09 19.19
CA ALA A 112 12.99 -26.41 19.34
C ALA A 112 14.02 -27.54 19.21
N ASP A 113 14.99 -27.41 18.31
CA ASP A 113 16.05 -28.39 18.12
C ASP A 113 17.03 -28.38 19.31
N ARG A 114 17.42 -27.19 19.82
CA ARG A 114 18.22 -27.08 21.05
C ARG A 114 17.51 -27.69 22.27
N GLU A 115 16.20 -27.48 22.41
CA GLU A 115 15.44 -28.07 23.53
C GLU A 115 15.31 -29.60 23.41
N LYS A 116 15.20 -30.15 22.20
CA LYS A 116 15.23 -31.61 21.98
C LYS A 116 16.59 -32.20 22.33
N GLU A 117 17.68 -31.57 21.94
CA GLU A 117 19.03 -32.01 22.31
C GLU A 117 19.27 -31.93 23.83
N GLU A 118 18.85 -30.85 24.49
CA GLU A 118 18.90 -30.73 25.96
C GLU A 118 18.09 -31.83 26.64
N LYS A 119 16.89 -32.13 26.12
CA LYS A 119 16.06 -33.21 26.66
C LYS A 119 16.71 -34.57 26.45
N GLN A 120 17.28 -34.83 25.27
CA GLN A 120 18.02 -36.08 25.00
C GLN A 120 19.22 -36.23 25.93
N LYS A 121 20.02 -35.17 26.14
CA LYS A 121 21.16 -35.18 27.07
C LYS A 121 20.71 -35.38 28.53
N ARG A 122 19.61 -34.75 28.97
CA ARG A 122 19.03 -34.98 30.30
C ARG A 122 18.45 -36.38 30.45
N SER A 123 17.86 -36.97 29.42
CA SER A 123 17.40 -38.37 29.47
C SER A 123 18.56 -39.36 29.43
N GLN A 124 19.68 -39.01 28.80
CA GLN A 124 20.91 -39.82 28.79
C GLN A 124 21.69 -39.76 30.11
N GLN A 125 21.36 -38.86 31.05
CA GLN A 125 21.90 -38.93 32.42
C GLN A 125 21.42 -40.17 33.18
N LEU A 126 20.40 -40.87 32.68
CA LEU A 126 20.14 -42.27 33.02
C LEU A 126 20.92 -43.11 32.00
N ASP A 127 22.20 -43.34 32.29
CA ASP A 127 23.08 -44.12 31.44
C ASP A 127 22.65 -45.60 31.48
N LEU A 128 21.80 -46.00 30.56
CA LEU A 128 21.39 -47.40 30.33
C LEU A 128 22.44 -48.17 29.47
N LYS A 129 23.61 -47.57 29.20
CA LYS A 129 24.68 -48.19 28.39
C LYS A 129 25.99 -48.39 29.15
N ALA A 130 26.09 -47.98 30.41
CA ALA A 130 27.17 -48.42 31.27
C ALA A 130 26.91 -49.89 31.68
N GLU A 131 27.61 -50.82 31.03
CA GLU A 131 27.81 -52.18 31.54
C GLU A 131 28.50 -52.10 32.91
N GLY A 132 27.72 -52.11 33.98
CA GLY A 132 28.22 -52.17 35.36
C GLY A 132 27.15 -51.86 36.39
N ASP A 133 26.65 -52.91 37.05
CA ASP A 133 25.70 -52.94 38.18
C ASP A 133 24.22 -52.64 37.88
N GLU A 134 23.51 -53.70 37.49
CA GLU A 134 22.05 -53.74 37.34
C GLU A 134 21.28 -53.68 38.69
N THR A 135 21.96 -53.92 39.82
CA THR A 135 21.41 -53.84 41.18
C THR A 135 21.47 -52.42 41.74
N GLY A 136 20.48 -51.59 41.41
CA GLY A 136 20.36 -50.22 41.95
C GLY A 136 19.63 -49.25 41.03
N ILE A 137 19.48 -49.63 39.76
CA ILE A 137 18.77 -48.85 38.74
C ILE A 137 17.28 -48.67 39.12
N MET A 138 16.65 -49.72 39.65
CA MET A 138 15.23 -49.67 40.06
C MET A 138 14.99 -48.73 41.25
N ASP A 139 15.87 -48.74 42.25
CA ASP A 139 15.76 -47.85 43.42
C ASP A 139 16.01 -46.40 43.01
N GLY A 140 16.99 -46.14 42.13
CA GLY A 140 17.21 -44.82 41.55
C GLY A 140 16.02 -44.30 40.73
N LEU A 141 15.33 -45.18 39.99
CA LEU A 141 14.10 -44.82 39.25
C LEU A 141 12.92 -44.54 40.20
N MET A 142 12.72 -45.36 41.23
CA MET A 142 11.67 -45.18 42.24
C MET A 142 11.91 -43.91 43.07
N GLU A 143 13.16 -43.63 43.47
CA GLU A 143 13.53 -42.40 44.16
C GLU A 143 13.32 -41.17 43.27
N ALA A 144 13.64 -41.24 41.98
CA ALA A 144 13.39 -40.15 41.04
C ALA A 144 11.89 -39.90 40.80
N LEU A 145 11.05 -40.94 40.80
CA LEU A 145 9.60 -40.84 40.72
C LEU A 145 9.01 -40.25 42.00
N GLN A 146 9.47 -40.72 43.16
CA GLN A 146 8.99 -40.32 44.48
C GLN A 146 9.41 -38.89 44.86
N SER A 147 10.64 -38.50 44.51
CA SER A 147 11.14 -37.12 44.66
C SER A 147 10.61 -36.16 43.59
N GLY A 148 9.92 -36.67 42.56
CA GLY A 148 9.40 -35.90 41.44
C GLY A 148 10.47 -35.42 40.44
N ALA A 149 11.73 -35.81 40.61
CA ALA A 149 12.83 -35.51 39.69
C ALA A 149 12.60 -36.10 38.28
N ALA A 150 11.93 -37.25 38.19
CA ALA A 150 11.58 -37.93 36.94
C ALA A 150 10.59 -37.13 36.06
N PHE A 151 9.82 -36.21 36.64
CA PHE A 151 8.76 -35.46 35.94
C PHE A 151 9.03 -33.96 35.88
N ARG A 152 10.29 -33.51 35.92
CA ARG A 152 10.65 -32.08 35.87
C ARG A 152 10.04 -31.37 34.65
N ARG A 153 8.83 -30.83 34.81
CA ARG A 153 8.14 -29.98 33.85
C ARG A 153 8.90 -28.66 33.75
N LYS A 154 9.27 -28.24 32.53
CA LYS A 154 9.70 -26.86 32.25
C LYS A 154 8.52 -25.92 32.54
N ARG A 155 8.36 -25.47 33.79
CA ARG A 155 7.66 -24.21 34.06
C ARG A 155 8.68 -23.10 33.80
N GLY A 156 8.36 -22.20 32.86
CA GLY A 156 9.08 -20.93 32.69
C GLY A 156 9.11 -20.14 34.01
N PRO A 157 9.89 -19.06 34.09
CA PRO A 157 10.14 -18.35 35.35
C PRO A 157 8.81 -18.01 36.02
N ARG A 158 8.50 -18.67 37.16
CA ARG A 158 7.36 -18.27 37.98
C ARG A 158 7.74 -16.94 38.60
N GLN A 159 7.09 -15.87 38.17
CA GLN A 159 7.02 -14.65 38.97
C GLN A 159 6.41 -15.06 40.31
N ALA A 160 7.16 -14.84 41.38
CA ALA A 160 6.73 -15.16 42.74
C ALA A 160 5.42 -14.43 43.02
N ALA A 161 4.43 -15.20 43.47
CA ALA A 161 3.14 -14.67 43.89
C ALA A 161 3.32 -13.79 45.12
N ASN A 162 3.10 -12.48 44.98
CA ASN A 162 2.52 -11.70 46.06
C ASN A 162 1.01 -11.98 46.04
N HIS A 163 0.59 -12.91 46.89
CA HIS A 163 -0.82 -13.05 47.25
C HIS A 163 -1.31 -11.78 47.92
N ARG A 164 -2.26 -11.07 47.32
CA ARG A 164 -3.46 -10.60 48.03
C ARG A 164 -4.68 -10.71 47.12
N ALA A 165 -5.71 -11.30 47.70
CA ALA A 165 -6.97 -11.65 47.09
C ALA A 165 -7.81 -10.45 46.68
N GLY A 166 -8.72 -10.66 45.72
CA GLY A 166 -9.95 -9.89 45.64
C GLY A 166 -10.41 -9.53 44.23
N HIS A 167 -11.61 -10.01 43.88
CA HIS A 167 -12.48 -9.53 42.81
C HIS A 167 -12.20 -9.96 41.37
N ALA A 168 -12.81 -11.10 41.04
CA ALA A 168 -13.43 -11.30 39.74
C ALA A 168 -14.63 -10.34 39.56
N VAL A 169 -14.91 -10.04 38.29
CA VAL A 169 -16.15 -9.46 37.73
C VAL A 169 -16.31 -7.94 37.87
N THR A 170 -15.74 -7.21 36.90
CA THR A 170 -16.42 -6.14 36.13
C THR A 170 -15.47 -5.68 35.03
N ASN A 171 -15.70 -6.08 33.77
CA ASN A 171 -15.26 -5.32 32.57
C ASN A 171 -15.75 -5.93 31.23
N ILE A 172 -16.91 -6.59 31.22
CA ILE A 172 -17.61 -6.93 29.96
C ILE A 172 -18.57 -5.78 29.54
N LEU A 173 -18.53 -4.61 30.19
CA LEU A 173 -19.49 -3.53 29.90
C LEU A 173 -18.86 -2.13 29.81
N ALA A 174 -17.73 -1.99 29.12
CA ALA A 174 -17.15 -0.67 28.85
C ALA A 174 -16.36 -0.65 27.53
N LYS A 175 -17.05 -0.86 26.40
CA LYS A 175 -16.61 -0.37 25.08
C LYS A 175 -17.72 -0.30 24.02
N GLU A 176 -18.97 -0.18 24.46
CA GLU A 176 -20.10 0.21 23.59
C GLU A 176 -20.59 1.64 23.89
N LEU A 177 -19.90 2.39 24.76
CA LEU A 177 -20.28 3.76 25.12
C LEU A 177 -19.02 4.58 25.37
N MET A 178 -18.49 5.20 24.32
CA MET A 178 -18.18 6.63 24.34
C MET A 178 -18.42 7.21 22.93
N PRO A 179 -19.02 8.41 22.84
CA PRO A 179 -19.45 9.05 21.60
C PRO A 179 -18.29 9.46 20.69
#